data_AF-A0A958UYB0-F1
#
_entry.id   AF-A0A958UYB0-F1
#
_cell.length_a   1.000
_cell.length_b   1.000
_cell.length_c   1.000
_cell.angle_alpha   90.00
_cell.angle_beta   90.00
_cell.angle_gamma   90.00
#
_symmetry.space_group_name_H-M   'P 1'
#
loop_
_entity.id
_entity.type
_entity.pdbx_description
1 polymer ?
#
loop_
_entity_poly.entity_id
_entity_poly.type
_entity_poly.pdbx_seq_one_letter_code
_entity_poly.pdbx_strand_id
1 'polypeptide(L)'
;TGNISITATDIDAGSTDDFDVPTLSIDIDTFDCSNIGSPVTVTLTAEDSLGQTSTCTSTVTVIDNIPPTATNPNPITIDCLPIPSSDITVVTDEADNCGTPTVINMGGTLSGDSCSGTFVRTYRIIDGSGNYTEVTQTITIQDNVPPTASNPTPITVECASDIPAPDTTVVTDESDNCSTATVAFVSDVSDGNFNPEIITRTYSVTDDCGNTINVTQTITIDDVTNPVISLTGNNPITIEACAGYIDSGATASDNCDGDLTASLIINSAVNPNVVGTYYVTYDVFDSNGNNATQVIRTVIVEDNTPPT
;
A
#
# COMPACT_ATOMS: atom_id res chain seq x y z
N THR A 1 -22.88 -1.65 -46.82
CA THR A 1 -22.83 -1.18 -48.22
C THR A 1 -23.84 -0.07 -48.39
N GLY A 2 -23.38 1.11 -48.80
CA GLY A 2 -24.20 2.26 -49.11
C GLY A 2 -24.69 2.17 -50.54
N ASN A 3 -26.00 2.24 -50.72
CA ASN A 3 -26.65 2.28 -52.02
C ASN A 3 -27.73 3.35 -51.98
N ILE A 4 -27.81 4.15 -53.04
CA ILE A 4 -28.86 5.15 -53.22
C ILE A 4 -29.40 5.03 -54.64
N SER A 5 -30.69 5.30 -54.80
CA SER A 5 -31.34 5.35 -56.11
C SER A 5 -31.95 6.72 -56.33
N ILE A 6 -31.94 7.17 -57.58
CA ILE A 6 -32.69 8.34 -58.03
C ILE A 6 -33.76 7.89 -59.03
N THR A 7 -34.72 8.76 -59.24
CA THR A 7 -35.80 8.65 -60.22
C THR A 7 -35.62 9.70 -61.30
N ALA A 8 -36.26 9.52 -62.45
CA ALA A 8 -36.22 10.51 -63.52
C ALA A 8 -36.70 11.90 -63.06
N THR A 9 -37.65 11.94 -62.12
CA THR A 9 -38.15 13.18 -61.51
C THR A 9 -37.12 13.91 -60.66
N ASP A 10 -36.09 13.24 -60.13
CA ASP A 10 -35.05 13.88 -59.31
C ASP A 10 -34.11 14.77 -60.12
N ILE A 11 -34.02 14.53 -61.44
CA ILE A 11 -33.20 15.32 -62.38
C ILE A 11 -34.01 16.00 -63.47
N ASP A 12 -35.34 15.84 -63.47
CA ASP A 12 -36.22 16.52 -64.42
C ASP A 12 -36.41 17.99 -64.02
N ALA A 13 -36.05 18.89 -64.93
CA ALA A 13 -36.19 20.33 -64.78
C ALA A 13 -37.45 20.88 -65.49
N GLY A 14 -38.48 20.04 -65.63
CA GLY A 14 -39.76 20.40 -66.25
C GLY A 14 -39.84 20.02 -67.72
N SER A 15 -39.57 18.75 -68.04
CA SER A 15 -39.79 18.20 -69.38
C SER A 15 -41.27 18.31 -69.76
N THR A 16 -41.56 18.89 -70.93
CA THR A 16 -42.91 19.07 -71.45
C THR A 16 -43.00 18.66 -72.91
N ASP A 17 -44.18 18.18 -73.32
CA ASP A 17 -44.55 17.97 -74.72
C ASP A 17 -45.78 18.85 -75.08
N ASP A 18 -46.03 19.06 -76.38
CA ASP A 18 -47.11 19.92 -76.86
C ASP A 18 -48.50 19.26 -76.87
N PHE A 19 -48.58 17.93 -76.86
CA PHE A 19 -49.85 17.19 -76.89
C PHE A 19 -50.05 16.20 -75.73
N ASP A 20 -48.99 15.71 -75.09
CA ASP A 20 -49.10 14.83 -73.92
C ASP A 20 -48.08 15.10 -72.80
N VAL A 21 -48.10 14.25 -71.76
CA VAL A 21 -47.10 14.27 -70.70
C VAL A 21 -46.06 13.22 -71.07
N PRO A 22 -44.81 13.61 -71.39
CA PRO A 22 -43.82 12.65 -71.83
C PRO A 22 -43.48 11.65 -70.72
N THR A 23 -43.22 10.42 -71.11
CA THR A 23 -42.68 9.39 -70.21
C THR A 23 -41.19 9.66 -69.99
N LEU A 24 -40.76 9.72 -68.73
CA LEU A 24 -39.38 10.02 -68.38
C LEU A 24 -38.62 8.75 -67.97
N SER A 25 -37.39 8.62 -68.48
CA SER A 25 -36.47 7.54 -68.10
C SER A 25 -35.04 8.06 -67.98
N ILE A 26 -34.21 7.36 -67.20
CA ILE A 26 -32.79 7.69 -66.98
C ILE A 26 -31.92 6.47 -67.27
N ASP A 27 -30.70 6.70 -67.76
CA ASP A 27 -29.74 5.63 -68.09
C ASP A 27 -29.02 5.04 -66.86
N ILE A 28 -28.92 5.80 -65.77
CA ILE A 28 -28.33 5.40 -64.49
C ILE A 28 -29.27 5.83 -63.36
N ASP A 29 -29.80 4.87 -62.61
CA ASP A 29 -30.75 5.10 -61.53
C ASP A 29 -30.24 4.70 -60.14
N THR A 30 -29.06 4.08 -60.06
CA THR A 30 -28.48 3.52 -58.84
C THR A 30 -27.02 3.89 -58.71
N PHE A 31 -26.62 4.23 -57.48
CA PHE A 31 -25.27 4.60 -57.11
C PHE A 31 -24.82 3.82 -55.89
N ASP A 32 -23.53 3.55 -55.83
CA ASP A 32 -22.89 2.89 -54.70
C ASP A 32 -21.63 3.66 -54.26
N CYS A 33 -20.90 3.08 -53.30
CA CYS A 33 -19.69 3.69 -52.75
C CYS A 33 -18.58 3.89 -53.79
N SER A 34 -18.61 3.22 -54.95
CA SER A 34 -17.63 3.44 -56.03
C SER A 34 -17.80 4.78 -56.74
N ASN A 35 -18.97 5.40 -56.61
CA ASN A 35 -19.28 6.69 -57.24
C ASN A 35 -18.91 7.91 -56.37
N ILE A 36 -18.44 7.69 -55.13
CA ILE A 36 -18.09 8.78 -54.21
C ILE A 36 -16.95 9.63 -54.80
N GLY A 37 -17.10 10.96 -54.74
CA GLY A 37 -16.07 11.91 -55.13
C GLY A 37 -15.87 12.08 -56.65
N SER A 38 -16.59 11.31 -57.47
CA SER A 38 -16.56 11.43 -58.94
C SER A 38 -17.95 11.83 -59.45
N PRO A 39 -18.10 13.00 -60.10
CA PRO A 39 -19.37 13.37 -60.72
C PRO A 39 -19.76 12.36 -61.82
N VAL A 40 -20.98 11.84 -61.75
CA VAL A 40 -21.54 10.91 -62.73
C VAL A 40 -22.51 11.67 -63.63
N THR A 41 -22.33 11.56 -64.95
CA THR A 41 -23.28 12.13 -65.91
C THR A 41 -24.42 11.14 -66.15
N VAL A 42 -25.66 11.59 -65.93
CA VAL A 42 -26.90 10.82 -66.14
C VAL A 42 -27.69 11.44 -67.28
N THR A 43 -28.14 10.62 -68.23
CA THR A 43 -28.95 11.02 -69.39
C THR A 43 -30.43 10.82 -69.09
N LEU A 44 -31.19 11.91 -69.05
CA LEU A 44 -32.66 11.91 -69.00
C LEU A 44 -33.21 11.81 -70.42
N THR A 45 -34.12 10.85 -70.67
CA THR A 45 -34.85 10.69 -71.93
C THR A 45 -36.34 10.91 -71.68
N ALA A 46 -36.93 11.87 -72.41
CA ALA A 46 -38.35 12.12 -72.46
C ALA A 46 -38.91 11.54 -73.77
N GLU A 47 -39.90 10.64 -73.68
CA GLU A 47 -40.56 9.98 -74.82
C GLU A 47 -42.05 10.35 -74.86
N ASP A 48 -42.54 10.87 -75.99
CA ASP A 48 -43.96 11.18 -76.19
C ASP A 48 -44.79 9.91 -76.50
N SER A 49 -46.12 10.05 -76.56
CA SER A 49 -47.03 8.95 -76.89
C SER A 49 -46.87 8.37 -78.30
N LEU A 50 -46.11 9.02 -79.17
CA LEU A 50 -45.80 8.62 -80.55
C LEU A 50 -44.40 8.00 -80.68
N GLY A 51 -43.64 7.89 -79.59
CA GLY A 51 -42.29 7.32 -79.54
C GLY A 51 -41.18 8.28 -79.95
N GLN A 52 -41.43 9.59 -80.04
CA GLN A 52 -40.38 10.60 -80.27
C GLN A 52 -39.66 10.89 -78.96
N THR A 53 -38.33 10.96 -79.03
CA THR A 53 -37.50 11.13 -77.84
C THR A 53 -36.68 12.42 -77.87
N SER A 54 -36.56 13.09 -76.72
CA SER A 54 -35.59 14.15 -76.46
C SER A 54 -34.71 13.76 -75.26
N THR A 55 -33.44 14.16 -75.28
CA THR A 55 -32.49 13.81 -74.20
C THR A 55 -31.77 15.04 -73.67
N CYS A 56 -31.52 15.06 -72.36
CA CYS A 56 -30.61 16.01 -71.72
C CYS A 56 -29.73 15.30 -70.67
N THR A 57 -28.64 15.92 -70.26
CA THR A 57 -27.72 15.35 -69.26
C THR A 57 -27.76 16.14 -67.97
N SER A 58 -27.75 15.45 -66.84
CA SER A 58 -27.52 16.01 -65.50
C SER A 58 -26.23 15.45 -64.90
N THR A 59 -25.65 16.16 -63.94
CA THR A 59 -24.48 15.69 -63.18
C THR A 59 -24.90 15.36 -61.77
N VAL A 60 -24.70 14.10 -61.36
CA VAL A 60 -24.96 13.61 -60.02
C VAL A 60 -23.63 13.49 -59.27
N THR A 61 -23.54 14.07 -58.07
CA THR A 61 -22.38 13.92 -57.19
C THR A 61 -22.77 13.08 -56.00
N VAL A 62 -22.09 11.96 -55.82
CA VAL A 62 -22.28 11.09 -54.65
C VAL A 62 -21.30 11.52 -53.57
N ILE A 63 -21.84 11.81 -52.38
CA ILE A 63 -21.07 12.10 -51.18
C ILE A 63 -21.45 11.09 -50.11
N ASP A 64 -20.48 10.81 -49.25
CA ASP A 64 -20.71 10.03 -48.05
C ASP A 64 -20.55 10.93 -46.83
N ASN A 65 -21.63 11.05 -46.07
CA ASN A 65 -21.77 11.92 -44.91
C ASN A 65 -22.17 11.15 -43.65
N ILE A 66 -22.09 9.81 -43.70
CA ILE A 66 -22.48 8.94 -42.61
C ILE A 66 -21.21 8.57 -41.86
N PRO A 67 -21.06 8.95 -40.58
CA PRO A 67 -19.93 8.50 -39.79
C PRO A 67 -19.92 6.98 -39.59
N PRO A 68 -18.74 6.38 -39.42
CA PRO A 68 -18.62 4.97 -39.07
C PRO A 68 -19.19 4.70 -37.67
N THR A 69 -19.54 3.45 -37.40
CA THR A 69 -19.93 2.96 -36.06
C THR A 69 -18.79 2.17 -35.43
N ALA A 70 -18.74 2.15 -34.09
CA ALA A 70 -17.85 1.29 -33.32
C ALA A 70 -18.37 1.11 -31.88
N THR A 71 -17.92 0.06 -31.21
CA THR A 71 -18.21 -0.21 -29.80
C THR A 71 -17.09 0.32 -28.90
N ASN A 72 -17.46 0.86 -27.74
CA ASN A 72 -16.48 1.26 -26.72
C ASN A 72 -15.70 0.03 -26.23
N PRO A 73 -14.37 0.13 -26.08
CA PRO A 73 -13.60 -0.91 -25.41
C PRO A 73 -14.09 -1.15 -23.98
N ASN A 74 -13.92 -2.37 -23.50
CA ASN A 74 -14.20 -2.69 -22.10
C ASN A 74 -13.32 -1.86 -21.16
N PRO A 75 -13.85 -1.42 -20.01
CA PRO A 75 -13.06 -0.76 -18.98
C PRO A 75 -12.05 -1.73 -18.37
N ILE A 76 -10.93 -1.19 -17.90
CA ILE A 76 -9.91 -1.96 -17.17
C ILE A 76 -9.58 -1.27 -15.84
N THR A 77 -9.13 -2.05 -14.87
CA THR A 77 -8.62 -1.55 -13.59
C THR A 77 -7.16 -1.97 -13.47
N ILE A 78 -6.32 -1.04 -13.02
CA ILE A 78 -4.92 -1.28 -12.69
C ILE A 78 -4.65 -0.81 -11.25
N ASP A 79 -3.75 -1.50 -10.58
CA ASP A 79 -3.36 -1.13 -9.21
C ASP A 79 -2.44 0.11 -9.26
N CYS A 80 -1.45 0.09 -10.15
CA CYS A 80 -0.40 1.10 -10.21
C CYS A 80 -0.23 1.73 -11.60
N LEU A 81 0.42 2.90 -11.64
CA LEU A 81 1.01 3.47 -12.86
C LEU A 81 2.28 2.69 -13.28
N PRO A 82 2.66 2.71 -14.57
CA PRO A 82 2.12 3.51 -15.67
C PRO A 82 0.89 2.88 -16.33
N ILE A 83 0.09 3.72 -16.98
CA ILE A 83 -1.06 3.29 -17.77
C ILE A 83 -0.57 2.39 -18.91
N PRO A 84 -1.21 1.23 -19.17
CA PRO A 84 -0.86 0.36 -20.28
C PRO A 84 -0.85 1.13 -21.62
N SER A 85 0.09 0.79 -22.50
CA SER A 85 0.15 1.35 -23.86
C SER A 85 -1.18 1.17 -24.58
N SER A 86 -1.52 2.10 -25.48
CA SER A 86 -2.72 1.96 -26.28
C SER A 86 -2.66 0.70 -27.15
N ASP A 87 -3.82 0.06 -27.28
CA ASP A 87 -4.04 -1.06 -28.19
C ASP A 87 -5.30 -0.72 -28.97
N ILE A 88 -5.19 -0.51 -30.28
CA ILE A 88 -6.35 -0.14 -31.11
C ILE A 88 -7.26 -1.34 -31.38
N THR A 89 -6.79 -2.58 -31.15
CA THR A 89 -7.57 -3.80 -31.43
C THR A 89 -8.67 -4.09 -30.40
N VAL A 90 -8.71 -3.30 -29.32
CA VAL A 90 -9.76 -3.34 -28.30
C VAL A 90 -11.01 -2.57 -28.69
N VAL A 91 -10.93 -1.73 -29.72
CA VAL A 91 -12.11 -1.20 -30.41
C VAL A 91 -12.66 -2.33 -31.27
N THR A 92 -13.97 -2.51 -31.26
CA THR A 92 -14.64 -3.59 -32.02
C THR A 92 -15.87 -3.07 -32.74
N ASP A 93 -16.42 -3.90 -33.62
CA ASP A 93 -17.62 -3.62 -34.42
C ASP A 93 -17.49 -2.37 -35.28
N GLU A 94 -16.27 -2.09 -35.76
CA GLU A 94 -16.00 -1.00 -36.67
C GLU A 94 -16.63 -1.30 -38.02
N ALA A 95 -17.62 -0.50 -38.36
CA ALA A 95 -18.35 -0.67 -39.60
C ALA A 95 -18.68 0.69 -40.19
N ASP A 96 -18.80 0.71 -41.51
CA ASP A 96 -19.22 1.86 -42.25
C ASP A 96 -20.13 1.43 -43.41
N ASN A 97 -21.01 2.30 -43.86
CA ASN A 97 -21.81 2.05 -45.06
C ASN A 97 -20.90 1.97 -46.30
N CYS A 98 -19.79 2.71 -46.35
CA CYS A 98 -18.88 2.85 -47.48
C CYS A 98 -17.41 2.63 -47.13
N GLY A 99 -17.07 1.36 -46.87
CA GLY A 99 -15.69 0.88 -46.82
C GLY A 99 -15.35 0.29 -45.47
N THR A 100 -14.05 0.16 -45.20
CA THR A 100 -13.55 -0.26 -43.89
C THR A 100 -12.94 0.96 -43.22
N PRO A 101 -13.46 1.39 -42.07
CA PRO A 101 -12.90 2.54 -41.36
C PRO A 101 -11.55 2.18 -40.72
N THR A 102 -10.81 3.21 -40.33
CA THR A 102 -9.50 3.12 -39.67
C THR A 102 -9.58 3.63 -38.24
N VAL A 103 -8.88 2.96 -37.32
CA VAL A 103 -8.86 3.34 -35.89
C VAL A 103 -7.52 4.01 -35.57
N ILE A 104 -7.59 5.17 -34.92
CA ILE A 104 -6.41 5.87 -34.38
C ILE A 104 -6.60 6.18 -32.90
N ASN A 105 -5.50 6.19 -32.16
CA ASN A 105 -5.49 6.63 -30.77
C ASN A 105 -5.34 8.15 -30.70
N MET A 106 -6.23 8.82 -29.97
CA MET A 106 -6.23 10.28 -29.76
C MET A 106 -5.55 10.69 -28.45
N GLY A 107 -4.96 9.75 -27.71
CA GLY A 107 -4.47 9.95 -26.36
C GLY A 107 -5.56 9.84 -25.30
N GLY A 108 -5.31 10.43 -24.14
CA GLY A 108 -6.25 10.43 -23.04
C GLY A 108 -5.82 11.38 -21.92
N THR A 109 -6.70 11.54 -20.95
CA THR A 109 -6.49 12.42 -19.79
C THR A 109 -6.64 11.62 -18.50
N LEU A 110 -5.72 11.86 -17.56
CA LEU A 110 -5.81 11.34 -16.20
C LEU A 110 -6.51 12.39 -15.32
N SER A 111 -7.52 11.96 -14.57
CA SER A 111 -8.12 12.71 -13.47
C SER A 111 -7.90 11.95 -12.17
N GLY A 112 -7.60 12.65 -11.08
CA GLY A 112 -7.24 12.04 -9.80
C GLY A 112 -5.74 11.76 -9.68
N ASP A 113 -5.38 10.83 -8.80
CA ASP A 113 -3.99 10.48 -8.47
C ASP A 113 -3.72 8.98 -8.69
N SER A 114 -2.57 8.50 -8.21
CA SER A 114 -2.18 7.09 -8.29
C SER A 114 -2.96 6.17 -7.35
N CYS A 115 -3.76 6.71 -6.43
CA CYS A 115 -4.52 5.93 -5.44
C CYS A 115 -5.99 5.82 -5.81
N SER A 116 -6.53 6.83 -6.49
CA SER A 116 -7.94 6.91 -6.91
C SER A 116 -8.10 7.69 -8.22
N GLY A 117 -7.43 7.19 -9.26
CA GLY A 117 -7.37 7.82 -10.56
C GLY A 117 -8.39 7.24 -11.56
N THR A 118 -8.76 8.04 -12.55
CA THR A 118 -9.46 7.56 -13.74
C THR A 118 -8.83 8.20 -14.97
N PHE A 119 -8.34 7.35 -15.86
CA PHE A 119 -7.85 7.76 -17.17
C PHE A 119 -8.87 7.40 -18.24
N VAL A 120 -9.24 8.39 -19.05
CA VAL A 120 -10.14 8.20 -20.19
C VAL A 120 -9.33 8.31 -21.46
N ARG A 121 -9.25 7.20 -22.21
CA ARG A 121 -8.59 7.12 -23.51
C ARG A 121 -9.61 7.28 -24.61
N THR A 122 -9.31 8.11 -25.60
CA THR A 122 -10.16 8.31 -26.77
C THR A 122 -9.55 7.65 -28.00
N TYR A 123 -10.37 6.91 -28.74
CA TYR A 123 -10.05 6.42 -30.07
C TYR A 123 -10.97 7.09 -31.09
N ARG A 124 -10.44 7.38 -32.27
CA ARG A 124 -11.20 7.92 -33.39
C ARG A 124 -11.24 6.90 -34.52
N ILE A 125 -12.43 6.65 -35.02
CA ILE A 125 -12.72 5.77 -36.14
C ILE A 125 -13.05 6.68 -37.33
N ILE A 126 -12.25 6.62 -38.40
CA ILE A 126 -12.35 7.50 -39.57
C ILE A 126 -12.61 6.66 -40.82
N ASP A 127 -13.63 7.00 -41.59
CA ASP A 127 -13.91 6.36 -42.89
C ASP A 127 -13.01 6.91 -44.03
N GLY A 128 -13.23 6.44 -45.25
CA GLY A 128 -12.48 6.91 -46.44
C GLY A 128 -12.85 8.32 -46.90
N SER A 129 -13.99 8.84 -46.46
CA SER A 129 -14.58 10.14 -46.82
C SER A 129 -14.21 11.24 -45.81
N GLY A 130 -13.64 10.88 -44.66
CA GLY A 130 -13.24 11.76 -43.58
C GLY A 130 -14.30 11.92 -42.48
N ASN A 131 -15.44 11.23 -42.53
CA ASN A 131 -16.38 11.22 -41.42
C ASN A 131 -15.81 10.36 -40.28
N TYR A 132 -16.20 10.67 -39.05
CA TYR A 132 -15.62 10.00 -37.90
C TYR A 132 -16.58 9.87 -36.72
N THR A 133 -16.32 8.85 -35.91
CA THR A 133 -16.91 8.63 -34.59
C THR A 133 -15.80 8.47 -33.56
N GLU A 134 -16.06 8.88 -32.33
CA GLU A 134 -15.13 8.70 -31.21
C GLU A 134 -15.73 7.73 -30.18
N VAL A 135 -14.87 6.84 -29.68
CA VAL A 135 -15.17 5.90 -28.61
C VAL A 135 -14.17 6.07 -27.49
N THR A 136 -14.55 5.67 -26.28
CA THR A 136 -13.73 5.87 -25.09
C THR A 136 -13.49 4.56 -24.33
N GLN A 137 -12.29 4.42 -23.78
CA GLN A 137 -11.93 3.36 -22.84
C GLN A 137 -11.63 4.00 -21.49
N THR A 138 -12.32 3.53 -20.46
CA THR A 138 -12.08 3.94 -19.07
C THR A 138 -11.07 3.02 -18.41
N ILE A 139 -10.05 3.60 -17.80
CA ILE A 139 -8.99 2.90 -17.05
C ILE A 139 -9.02 3.45 -15.63
N THR A 140 -9.43 2.62 -14.68
CA THR A 140 -9.46 2.99 -13.26
C THR A 140 -8.13 2.63 -12.62
N ILE A 141 -7.56 3.55 -11.86
CA ILE A 141 -6.38 3.33 -11.04
C ILE A 141 -6.84 3.29 -9.59
N GLN A 142 -6.62 2.16 -8.93
CA GLN A 142 -7.00 2.01 -7.54
C GLN A 142 -6.06 1.05 -6.83
N ASP A 143 -5.29 1.58 -5.89
CA ASP A 143 -4.42 0.76 -5.07
C ASP A 143 -5.15 0.35 -3.78
N ASN A 144 -5.38 -0.96 -3.64
CA ASN A 144 -5.95 -1.56 -2.44
C ASN A 144 -5.04 -2.64 -1.85
N VAL A 145 -3.79 -2.72 -2.31
CA VAL A 145 -2.86 -3.74 -1.86
C VAL A 145 -2.11 -3.15 -0.66
N PRO A 146 -2.23 -3.72 0.55
CA PRO A 146 -1.44 -3.26 1.67
C PRO A 146 0.06 -3.51 1.45
N PRO A 147 0.93 -2.69 2.07
CA PRO A 147 2.35 -2.92 2.03
C PRO A 147 2.74 -4.24 2.71
N THR A 148 3.97 -4.68 2.48
CA THR A 148 4.59 -5.83 3.12
C THR A 148 5.74 -5.38 4.02
N ALA A 149 5.93 -6.03 5.16
CA ALA A 149 7.09 -5.88 6.03
C ALA A 149 7.19 -7.09 6.98
N SER A 150 8.39 -7.37 7.48
CA SER A 150 8.64 -8.38 8.49
C SER A 150 8.59 -7.80 9.91
N ASN A 151 8.31 -8.66 10.88
CA ASN A 151 8.47 -8.32 12.28
C ASN A 151 9.95 -8.04 12.59
N PRO A 152 10.27 -6.93 13.29
CA PRO A 152 11.62 -6.68 13.78
C PRO A 152 12.12 -7.79 14.70
N THR A 153 13.45 -7.90 14.81
CA THR A 153 14.07 -8.87 15.73
C THR A 153 13.68 -8.60 17.18
N PRO A 154 13.36 -9.63 17.97
CA PRO A 154 13.16 -9.49 19.41
C PRO A 154 14.39 -8.93 20.12
N ILE A 155 14.17 -8.26 21.25
CA ILE A 155 15.25 -7.80 22.14
C ILE A 155 14.99 -8.26 23.58
N THR A 156 16.08 -8.38 24.34
CA THR A 156 16.03 -8.72 25.77
C THR A 156 16.82 -7.69 26.55
N VAL A 157 16.25 -7.22 27.66
CA VAL A 157 16.86 -6.29 28.61
C VAL A 157 16.67 -6.83 30.03
N GLU A 158 17.52 -6.43 30.97
CA GLU A 158 17.38 -6.86 32.37
C GLU A 158 16.39 -5.96 33.10
N CYS A 159 16.46 -4.64 32.90
CA CYS A 159 15.62 -3.68 33.62
C CYS A 159 14.60 -2.99 32.71
N ALA A 160 13.45 -2.61 33.28
CA ALA A 160 12.43 -1.83 32.57
C ALA A 160 12.94 -0.45 32.11
N SER A 161 13.95 0.12 32.79
CA SER A 161 14.61 1.37 32.39
C SER A 161 15.46 1.23 31.13
N ASP A 162 15.85 0.01 30.77
CA ASP A 162 16.76 -0.27 29.67
C ASP A 162 16.01 -0.51 28.35
N ILE A 163 14.67 -0.51 28.38
CA ILE A 163 13.84 -0.60 27.19
C ILE A 163 14.17 0.59 26.27
N PRO A 164 14.68 0.35 25.05
CA PRO A 164 14.97 1.42 24.12
C PRO A 164 13.68 2.12 23.71
N ALA A 165 13.76 3.44 23.48
CA ALA A 165 12.67 4.20 22.87
C ALA A 165 12.27 3.57 21.50
N PRO A 166 11.00 3.71 21.07
CA PRO A 166 10.60 3.22 19.76
C PRO A 166 11.47 3.80 18.63
N ASP A 167 12.06 2.91 17.85
CA ASP A 167 12.86 3.22 16.66
C ASP A 167 12.15 2.61 15.46
N THR A 168 11.76 3.41 14.47
CA THR A 168 11.07 2.93 13.27
C THR A 168 12.02 2.31 12.26
N THR A 169 13.32 2.53 12.38
CA THR A 169 14.34 2.03 11.44
C THR A 169 14.66 0.55 11.63
N VAL A 170 14.07 -0.10 12.64
CA VAL A 170 14.20 -1.55 12.87
C VAL A 170 13.31 -2.38 11.96
N VAL A 171 12.29 -1.77 11.34
CA VAL A 171 11.58 -2.32 10.17
C VAL A 171 12.38 -1.88 8.95
N THR A 172 12.83 -2.83 8.13
CA THR A 172 13.84 -2.57 7.07
C THR A 172 13.50 -3.12 5.70
N ASP A 173 12.44 -3.92 5.62
CA ASP A 173 11.94 -4.56 4.40
C ASP A 173 10.52 -4.11 4.07
N GLU A 174 10.14 -2.92 4.53
CA GLU A 174 8.90 -2.28 4.13
C GLU A 174 8.90 -2.02 2.63
N SER A 175 7.90 -2.56 1.94
CA SER A 175 7.73 -2.37 0.51
C SER A 175 6.27 -2.39 0.12
N ASP A 176 5.95 -1.74 -0.98
CA ASP A 176 4.63 -1.72 -1.56
C ASP A 176 4.72 -1.97 -3.09
N ASN A 177 3.64 -2.45 -3.70
CA ASN A 177 3.61 -2.76 -5.13
C ASN A 177 3.55 -1.49 -6.00
N CYS A 178 2.96 -0.40 -5.49
CA CYS A 178 2.70 0.82 -6.26
C CYS A 178 3.51 2.02 -5.80
N SER A 179 3.84 2.09 -4.51
CA SER A 179 4.37 3.28 -3.87
C SER A 179 5.49 2.96 -2.88
N THR A 180 5.94 3.98 -2.14
CA THR A 180 6.85 3.78 -1.01
C THR A 180 6.05 3.63 0.28
N ALA A 181 6.36 2.61 1.07
CA ALA A 181 5.78 2.44 2.40
C ALA A 181 6.52 3.29 3.45
N THR A 182 5.79 3.71 4.48
CA THR A 182 6.31 4.47 5.63
C THR A 182 6.01 3.75 6.94
N VAL A 183 6.95 3.81 7.89
CA VAL A 183 6.83 3.12 9.18
C VAL A 183 6.58 4.13 10.30
N ALA A 184 5.59 3.85 11.16
CA ALA A 184 5.26 4.66 12.32
C ALA A 184 5.09 3.79 13.58
N PHE A 185 5.54 4.31 14.73
CA PHE A 185 5.25 3.69 16.02
C PHE A 185 3.77 3.82 16.37
N VAL A 186 3.17 2.74 16.88
CA VAL A 186 1.75 2.70 17.28
C VAL A 186 1.62 2.60 18.79
N SER A 187 2.20 1.56 19.41
CA SER A 187 2.00 1.30 20.84
C SER A 187 3.00 0.31 21.42
N ASP A 188 3.20 0.39 22.73
CA ASP A 188 3.79 -0.66 23.56
C ASP A 188 2.72 -1.22 24.49
N VAL A 189 2.58 -2.56 24.53
CA VAL A 189 1.59 -3.25 25.36
C VAL A 189 2.29 -4.31 26.20
N SER A 190 2.09 -4.23 27.52
CA SER A 190 2.57 -5.21 28.51
C SER A 190 1.67 -6.43 28.56
N ASP A 191 2.25 -7.61 28.75
CA ASP A 191 1.51 -8.84 29.04
C ASP A 191 1.11 -8.98 30.51
N GLY A 192 1.60 -8.07 31.35
CA GLY A 192 1.24 -7.93 32.76
C GLY A 192 1.90 -8.99 33.67
N ASN A 193 2.92 -9.67 33.15
CA ASN A 193 3.74 -10.57 33.93
C ASN A 193 4.79 -9.76 34.70
N PHE A 194 5.62 -10.46 35.48
CA PHE A 194 6.61 -9.80 36.34
C PHE A 194 8.02 -10.27 36.02
N ASN A 195 8.22 -11.58 35.86
CA ASN A 195 9.49 -12.12 35.38
C ASN A 195 9.32 -13.50 34.70
N PRO A 196 9.62 -13.63 33.39
CA PRO A 196 9.89 -12.52 32.48
C PRO A 196 8.62 -11.69 32.19
N GLU A 197 8.80 -10.40 31.95
CA GLU A 197 7.76 -9.51 31.40
C GLU A 197 7.95 -9.37 29.89
N ILE A 198 6.84 -9.33 29.14
CA ILE A 198 6.87 -9.19 27.68
C ILE A 198 6.12 -7.93 27.26
N ILE A 199 6.87 -6.97 26.69
CA ILE A 199 6.28 -5.84 25.96
C ILE A 199 6.16 -6.19 24.48
N THR A 200 4.95 -6.08 23.94
CA THR A 200 4.69 -6.12 22.50
C THR A 200 4.67 -4.70 21.95
N ARG A 201 5.72 -4.33 21.22
CA ARG A 201 5.81 -3.06 20.49
C ARG A 201 5.22 -3.22 19.10
N THR A 202 4.33 -2.32 18.72
CA THR A 202 3.63 -2.34 17.42
C THR A 202 4.04 -1.16 16.56
N TYR A 203 4.34 -1.44 15.29
CA TYR A 203 4.58 -0.46 14.25
C TYR A 203 3.55 -0.61 13.14
N SER A 204 3.07 0.50 12.61
CA SER A 204 2.24 0.56 11.40
C SER A 204 3.15 0.75 10.20
N VAL A 205 2.88 0.03 9.13
CA VAL A 205 3.48 0.24 7.81
C VAL A 205 2.36 0.70 6.88
N THR A 206 2.50 1.89 6.32
CA THR A 206 1.46 2.59 5.57
C THR A 206 1.99 3.04 4.23
N ASP A 207 1.31 2.69 3.14
CA ASP A 207 1.62 3.16 1.79
C ASP A 207 1.09 4.60 1.54
N ASP A 208 1.36 5.15 0.36
CA ASP A 208 0.90 6.51 -0.01
C ASP A 208 -0.63 6.59 -0.21
N CYS A 209 -1.29 5.45 -0.40
CA CYS A 209 -2.73 5.33 -0.64
C CYS A 209 -3.55 5.05 0.64
N GLY A 210 -2.86 4.90 1.77
CA GLY A 210 -3.45 4.67 3.09
C GLY A 210 -3.75 3.21 3.40
N ASN A 211 -3.31 2.24 2.58
CA ASN A 211 -3.37 0.84 2.96
C ASN A 211 -2.31 0.55 4.03
N THR A 212 -2.66 -0.31 4.99
CA THR A 212 -1.83 -0.51 6.20
C THR A 212 -1.71 -1.97 6.61
N ILE A 213 -0.57 -2.29 7.20
CA ILE A 213 -0.35 -3.48 8.02
C ILE A 213 0.27 -3.07 9.36
N ASN A 214 0.21 -3.98 10.34
CA ASN A 214 0.98 -3.84 11.58
C ASN A 214 2.02 -4.95 11.67
N VAL A 215 3.22 -4.58 12.13
CA VAL A 215 4.28 -5.51 12.51
C VAL A 215 4.59 -5.33 13.99
N THR A 216 5.06 -6.39 14.65
CA THR A 216 5.32 -6.39 16.08
C THR A 216 6.75 -6.78 16.41
N GLN A 217 7.30 -6.12 17.43
CA GLN A 217 8.58 -6.45 18.05
C GLN A 217 8.33 -6.94 19.48
N THR A 218 8.91 -8.08 19.82
CA THR A 218 8.90 -8.61 21.19
C THR A 218 10.07 -8.05 21.98
N ILE A 219 9.79 -7.48 23.14
CA ILE A 219 10.78 -6.99 24.09
C ILE A 219 10.59 -7.80 25.38
N THR A 220 11.61 -8.56 25.76
CA THR A 220 11.59 -9.36 26.99
C THR A 220 12.39 -8.64 28.07
N ILE A 221 11.80 -8.47 29.24
CA ILE A 221 12.45 -7.97 30.44
C ILE A 221 12.65 -9.19 31.36
N ASP A 222 13.90 -9.57 31.58
CA ASP A 222 14.29 -10.75 32.35
C ASP A 222 15.52 -10.42 33.18
N ASP A 223 15.30 -10.08 34.45
CA ASP A 223 16.38 -9.81 35.38
C ASP A 223 16.93 -11.12 35.96
N VAL A 224 18.20 -11.37 35.64
CA VAL A 224 18.95 -12.57 36.05
C VAL A 224 20.19 -12.21 36.86
N THR A 225 20.39 -10.92 37.14
CA THR A 225 21.56 -10.44 37.87
C THR A 225 21.28 -10.54 39.38
N ASN A 226 22.21 -11.13 40.12
CA ASN A 226 22.07 -11.25 41.56
C ASN A 226 22.42 -9.93 42.26
N PRO A 227 21.77 -9.59 43.38
CA PRO A 227 22.20 -8.50 44.23
C PRO A 227 23.61 -8.67 44.79
N VAL A 228 24.24 -7.54 45.10
CA VAL A 228 25.57 -7.47 45.70
C VAL A 228 25.49 -6.93 47.13
N ILE A 229 26.03 -7.68 48.09
CA ILE A 229 26.14 -7.28 49.51
C ILE A 229 27.57 -6.78 49.81
N SER A 230 27.68 -5.69 50.55
CA SER A 230 28.96 -5.13 51.03
C SER A 230 28.92 -4.93 52.54
N LEU A 231 29.89 -5.50 53.28
CA LEU A 231 29.97 -5.33 54.74
C LEU A 231 30.39 -3.91 55.11
N THR A 232 29.75 -3.36 56.14
CA THR A 232 30.19 -2.11 56.77
C THR A 232 31.11 -2.44 57.95
N GLY A 233 32.26 -1.79 58.06
CA GLY A 233 33.21 -2.06 59.15
C GLY A 233 34.05 -3.33 58.94
N ASN A 234 34.75 -3.76 59.99
CA ASN A 234 35.82 -4.76 59.87
C ASN A 234 35.28 -6.19 59.68
N ASN A 235 36.02 -6.97 58.90
CA ASN A 235 35.86 -8.42 58.78
C ASN A 235 37.24 -9.09 58.58
N PRO A 236 37.74 -9.88 59.54
CA PRO A 236 37.13 -10.17 60.83
C PRO A 236 37.11 -8.95 61.76
N ILE A 237 36.24 -8.99 62.77
CA ILE A 237 36.26 -8.05 63.91
C ILE A 237 36.61 -8.83 65.18
N THR A 238 37.48 -8.26 66.01
CA THR A 238 37.87 -8.84 67.31
C THR A 238 37.32 -7.96 68.43
N ILE A 239 36.69 -8.59 69.43
CA ILE A 239 36.15 -7.92 70.62
C ILE A 239 36.64 -8.61 71.88
N GLU A 240 36.81 -7.83 72.95
CA GLU A 240 37.10 -8.39 74.28
C GLU A 240 35.86 -9.06 74.86
N ALA A 241 36.05 -10.17 75.57
CA ALA A 241 34.99 -10.89 76.24
C ALA A 241 34.22 -9.97 77.20
N CYS A 242 32.90 -10.11 77.21
CA CYS A 242 31.95 -9.28 77.96
C CYS A 242 31.85 -7.80 77.52
N ALA A 243 32.55 -7.34 76.47
CA ALA A 243 32.47 -5.95 75.99
C ALA A 243 31.17 -5.63 75.22
N GLY A 244 30.37 -6.65 74.90
CA GLY A 244 29.19 -6.54 74.04
C GLY A 244 29.55 -6.54 72.56
N TYR A 245 28.56 -6.85 71.71
CA TYR A 245 28.70 -6.83 70.26
C TYR A 245 27.56 -6.04 69.64
N ILE A 246 27.90 -5.03 68.85
CA ILE A 246 26.96 -4.30 67.99
C ILE A 246 27.40 -4.53 66.55
N ASP A 247 26.48 -5.09 65.77
CA ASP A 247 26.75 -5.37 64.37
C ASP A 247 26.89 -4.06 63.58
N SER A 248 27.99 -3.91 62.84
CA SER A 248 28.21 -2.72 61.99
C SER A 248 27.32 -2.72 60.73
N GLY A 249 26.56 -3.79 60.48
CA GLY A 249 25.66 -3.93 59.34
C GLY A 249 26.37 -4.22 58.01
N ALA A 250 25.59 -4.20 56.95
CA ALA A 250 26.01 -4.30 55.56
C ALA A 250 25.09 -3.41 54.70
N THR A 251 25.50 -3.09 53.48
CA THR A 251 24.65 -2.51 52.44
C THR A 251 24.40 -3.54 51.34
N ALA A 252 23.30 -3.41 50.60
CA ALA A 252 23.02 -4.25 49.45
C ALA A 252 22.50 -3.41 48.28
N SER A 253 22.88 -3.77 47.06
CA SER A 253 22.36 -3.13 45.85
C SER A 253 22.21 -4.11 44.70
N ASP A 254 21.30 -3.79 43.80
CA ASP A 254 21.00 -4.53 42.58
C ASP A 254 20.92 -3.57 41.37
N ASN A 255 21.11 -4.07 40.15
CA ASN A 255 21.05 -3.28 38.91
C ASN A 255 19.64 -2.77 38.59
N CYS A 256 18.59 -3.57 38.82
CA CYS A 256 17.22 -3.19 38.52
C CYS A 256 16.48 -2.64 39.75
N ASP A 257 16.74 -3.20 40.94
CA ASP A 257 16.06 -2.78 42.17
C ASP A 257 16.76 -1.62 42.92
N GLY A 258 18.01 -1.30 42.59
CA GLY A 258 18.76 -0.24 43.27
C GLY A 258 19.16 -0.64 44.70
N ASP A 259 18.91 0.21 45.70
CA ASP A 259 19.33 -0.05 47.08
C ASP A 259 18.39 -1.03 47.80
N LEU A 260 18.93 -2.22 48.13
CA LEU A 260 18.24 -3.31 48.82
C LEU A 260 18.65 -3.42 50.30
N THR A 261 19.39 -2.45 50.85
CA THR A 261 19.93 -2.50 52.22
C THR A 261 18.86 -2.76 53.29
N ALA A 262 17.66 -2.20 53.12
CA ALA A 262 16.55 -2.40 54.05
C ALA A 262 15.95 -3.83 54.01
N SER A 263 16.21 -4.57 52.93
CA SER A 263 15.71 -5.94 52.70
C SER A 263 16.70 -7.02 53.13
N LEU A 264 17.86 -6.66 53.69
CA LEU A 264 18.86 -7.60 54.16
C LEU A 264 18.28 -8.56 55.21
N ILE A 265 18.47 -9.85 54.96
CA ILE A 265 18.18 -10.93 55.90
C ILE A 265 19.44 -11.18 56.71
N ILE A 266 19.42 -10.79 57.99
CA ILE A 266 20.57 -10.87 58.90
C ILE A 266 20.34 -11.99 59.91
N ASN A 267 21.28 -12.93 60.00
CA ASN A 267 21.29 -13.96 61.02
C ASN A 267 22.59 -13.89 61.84
N SER A 268 22.47 -13.78 63.16
CA SER A 268 23.58 -13.64 64.09
C SER A 268 23.36 -14.51 65.32
N ALA A 269 24.38 -15.29 65.68
CA ALA A 269 24.43 -16.07 66.90
C ALA A 269 25.63 -15.68 67.79
N VAL A 270 26.14 -14.45 67.62
CA VAL A 270 27.32 -13.96 68.36
C VAL A 270 27.03 -13.92 69.86
N ASN A 271 27.86 -14.59 70.66
CA ASN A 271 27.80 -14.52 72.11
C ASN A 271 29.06 -13.84 72.66
N PRO A 272 29.00 -12.55 73.03
CA PRO A 272 30.18 -11.81 73.49
C PRO A 272 30.68 -12.26 74.86
N ASN A 273 29.96 -13.11 75.58
CA ASN A 273 30.35 -13.59 76.92
C ASN A 273 31.14 -14.91 76.88
N VAL A 274 31.34 -15.49 75.69
CA VAL A 274 32.04 -16.76 75.51
C VAL A 274 33.14 -16.55 74.48
N VAL A 275 34.38 -16.84 74.86
CA VAL A 275 35.53 -16.80 73.94
C VAL A 275 35.29 -17.80 72.80
N GLY A 276 35.50 -17.35 71.57
CA GLY A 276 35.24 -18.16 70.40
C GLY A 276 35.10 -17.35 69.12
N THR A 277 34.95 -18.05 68.00
CA THR A 277 34.67 -17.45 66.69
C THR A 277 33.20 -17.62 66.37
N TYR A 278 32.54 -16.52 66.07
CA TYR A 278 31.13 -16.43 65.71
C TYR A 278 30.97 -15.85 64.31
N TYR A 279 29.78 -16.06 63.73
CA TYR A 279 29.46 -15.60 62.39
C TYR A 279 28.17 -14.78 62.39
N VAL A 280 28.16 -13.72 61.59
CA VAL A 280 26.96 -13.01 61.16
C VAL A 280 26.82 -13.21 59.67
N THR A 281 25.70 -13.76 59.21
CA THR A 281 25.42 -13.99 57.79
C THR A 281 24.43 -12.98 57.26
N TYR A 282 24.70 -12.48 56.06
CA TYR A 282 23.88 -11.52 55.34
C TYR A 282 23.45 -12.15 54.01
N ASP A 283 22.15 -12.11 53.74
CA ASP A 283 21.54 -12.59 52.51
C ASP A 283 20.51 -11.57 52.02
N VAL A 284 20.21 -11.54 50.72
CA VAL A 284 19.16 -10.67 50.16
C VAL A 284 18.72 -11.20 48.80
N PHE A 285 17.41 -11.15 48.57
CA PHE A 285 16.81 -11.42 47.26
C PHE A 285 16.40 -10.08 46.63
N ASP A 286 16.53 -9.98 45.31
CA ASP A 286 15.88 -8.91 44.56
C ASP A 286 14.36 -9.17 44.43
N SER A 287 13.65 -8.28 43.73
CA SER A 287 12.21 -8.41 43.47
C SER A 287 11.87 -9.52 42.47
N ASN A 288 12.86 -9.95 41.66
CA ASN A 288 12.77 -10.96 40.62
C ASN A 288 13.10 -12.38 41.12
N GLY A 289 13.54 -12.51 42.38
CA GLY A 289 13.87 -13.76 43.06
C GLY A 289 15.33 -14.20 42.93
N ASN A 290 16.22 -13.40 42.32
CA ASN A 290 17.65 -13.71 42.29
C ASN A 290 18.25 -13.48 43.68
N ASN A 291 19.08 -14.43 44.13
CA ASN A 291 19.68 -14.39 45.46
C ASN A 291 21.12 -13.91 45.40
N ALA A 292 21.47 -12.99 46.31
CA ALA A 292 22.85 -12.59 46.50
C ALA A 292 23.74 -13.79 46.86
N THR A 293 25.03 -13.66 46.58
CA THR A 293 26.00 -14.53 47.25
C THR A 293 26.06 -14.14 48.72
N GLN A 294 25.69 -15.05 49.61
CA GLN A 294 25.71 -14.81 51.06
C GLN A 294 27.08 -14.31 51.52
N VAL A 295 27.08 -13.23 52.31
CA VAL A 295 28.28 -12.64 52.89
C VAL A 295 28.33 -12.93 54.39
N ILE A 296 29.53 -13.22 54.91
CA ILE A 296 29.73 -13.60 56.31
C ILE A 296 30.73 -12.66 56.99
N ARG A 297 30.32 -12.04 58.10
CA ARG A 297 31.24 -11.39 59.04
C ARG A 297 31.70 -12.40 60.08
N THR A 298 33.01 -12.49 60.26
CA THR A 298 33.65 -13.26 61.33
C THR A 298 33.88 -12.37 62.55
N VAL A 299 33.36 -12.78 63.71
CA VAL A 299 33.52 -12.10 65.00
C VAL A 299 34.35 -12.98 65.92
N ILE A 300 35.48 -12.47 66.38
CA ILE A 300 36.41 -13.18 67.26
C ILE A 300 36.26 -12.58 68.66
N VAL A 301 35.78 -13.37 69.62
CA VAL A 301 35.70 -13.00 71.04
C VAL A 301 36.92 -13.58 71.73
N GLU A 302 37.76 -12.73 72.29
CA GLU A 302 38.99 -13.09 73.02
C GLU A 302 38.97 -12.48 74.42
N ASP A 303 39.68 -13.08 75.37
CA ASP A 303 39.93 -12.48 76.68
C ASP A 303 41.41 -12.15 76.79
N ASN A 304 41.74 -10.87 76.58
CA ASN A 304 43.08 -10.35 76.71
C ASN A 304 43.24 -9.51 77.99
N THR A 305 42.21 -9.48 78.85
CA THR A 305 42.22 -8.71 80.09
C THR A 305 42.73 -9.54 81.27
N PRO A 306 43.83 -9.14 81.94
CA PRO A 306 44.32 -9.88 83.11
C PRO A 306 43.33 -9.85 84.28
N PRO A 307 43.28 -10.91 85.11
CA PRO A 307 42.46 -10.92 86.32
C PRO A 307 42.95 -9.88 87.34
N THR A 308 42.01 -9.18 87.98
CA THR A 308 42.26 -8.23 89.08
C THR A 308 42.02 -8.86 90.44
#